data_AF-A0A8C8AL15-F1
#
_entry.id   AF-A0A8C8AL15-F1
#
_cell.length_a   1.000
_cell.length_b   1.000
_cell.length_c   1.000
_cell.angle_alpha   90.00
_cell.angle_beta   90.00
_cell.angle_gamma   90.00
#
_symmetry.space_group_name_H-M   'P 1'
#
loop_
_entity.id
_entity.type
_entity.pdbx_description
1 polymer ?
#
loop_
_entity_poly.entity_id
_entity_poly.type
_entity_poly.pdbx_seq_one_letter_code
_entity_poly.pdbx_strand_id
1 'polypeptide(L)'
;MPKMNGGKKEKKAEKRKKLKQHVAQKGELGLETEPKKKKQNLQATKEEEELTAEEKRKLERKLKKERKKKEKQLMREAGISTKKVEPKKHSGSELALAYLTSWSENREEWKFQKTRQTWLLLHMYDKEKVPDKYFTILLDYLQGLQGGARDITVQKAEAFMKEFDGSDAEDPNLLEKCERIRQVLQLLS
;
A
#
# COMPACT_ATOMS: atom_id res chain seq x y z
N MET A 1 -16.16 10.70 42.44
CA MET A 1 -15.62 9.36 42.75
C MET A 1 -14.93 8.79 41.51
N PRO A 2 -13.60 8.54 41.55
CA PRO A 2 -12.81 8.00 40.44
C PRO A 2 -12.89 6.46 40.32
N LYS A 3 -12.80 5.95 39.08
CA LYS A 3 -12.99 4.56 38.69
C LYS A 3 -11.80 3.64 39.05
N MET A 4 -12.11 2.45 39.56
CA MET A 4 -11.15 1.34 39.72
C MET A 4 -10.96 0.58 38.40
N ASN A 5 -9.71 0.30 38.01
CA ASN A 5 -9.40 -0.74 37.01
C ASN A 5 -7.94 -1.27 37.19
N GLY A 6 -7.72 -2.10 38.21
CA GLY A 6 -6.39 -2.60 38.61
C GLY A 6 -6.02 -4.03 38.19
N GLY A 7 -6.88 -4.80 37.50
CA GLY A 7 -6.69 -6.25 37.36
C GLY A 7 -5.94 -6.79 36.12
N LYS A 8 -5.54 -5.94 35.15
CA LYS A 8 -5.06 -6.42 33.83
C LYS A 8 -3.53 -6.39 33.62
N LYS A 9 -2.76 -5.77 34.52
CA LYS A 9 -1.30 -5.61 34.33
C LYS A 9 -0.47 -6.79 34.85
N GLU A 10 -0.91 -7.49 35.89
CA GLU A 10 -0.11 -8.57 36.52
C GLU A 10 -0.02 -9.83 35.66
N LYS A 11 -1.10 -10.26 34.98
CA LYS A 11 -1.08 -11.49 34.15
C LYS A 11 -0.13 -11.42 32.94
N LYS A 12 0.29 -10.22 32.50
CA LYS A 12 1.19 -10.04 31.35
C LYS A 12 2.67 -10.12 31.74
N ALA A 13 3.00 -9.85 33.01
CA ALA A 13 4.37 -9.93 33.53
C ALA A 13 4.80 -11.39 33.75
N GLU A 14 3.91 -12.22 34.30
CA GLU A 14 4.15 -13.65 34.56
C GLU A 14 4.54 -14.42 33.27
N LYS A 15 3.84 -14.14 32.16
CA LYS A 15 4.06 -14.82 30.86
C LYS A 15 5.39 -14.45 30.21
N ARG A 16 5.94 -13.27 30.50
CA ARG A 16 7.26 -12.84 30.00
C ARG A 16 8.42 -13.45 30.79
N LYS A 17 8.22 -13.80 32.07
CA LYS A 17 9.25 -14.45 32.89
C LYS A 17 9.49 -15.90 32.44
N LYS A 18 8.42 -16.65 32.12
CA LYS A 18 8.54 -18.04 31.64
C LYS A 18 9.23 -18.19 30.28
N LEU A 19 9.12 -17.19 29.39
CA LEU A 19 9.72 -17.28 28.05
C LEU A 19 11.23 -17.02 28.04
N LYS A 20 11.77 -16.29 29.02
CA LYS A 20 13.22 -16.03 29.11
C LYS A 20 14.02 -17.21 29.68
N GLN A 21 13.40 -18.08 30.46
CA GLN A 21 14.09 -19.22 31.07
C GLN A 21 14.35 -20.37 30.07
N HIS A 22 13.54 -20.49 29.00
CA HIS A 22 13.66 -21.59 28.04
C HIS A 22 14.69 -21.35 26.92
N VAL A 23 15.20 -20.12 26.77
CA VAL A 23 16.14 -19.74 25.70
C VAL A 23 17.60 -19.85 26.13
N ALA A 24 17.88 -19.89 27.44
CA ALA A 24 19.24 -19.88 27.98
C ALA A 24 19.90 -21.27 28.13
N GLN A 25 19.25 -22.36 27.70
CA GLN A 25 19.74 -23.73 27.95
C GLN A 25 20.00 -24.57 26.69
N LYS A 26 20.16 -23.92 25.52
CA LYS A 26 20.51 -24.63 24.28
C LYS A 26 21.55 -23.87 23.46
N GLY A 27 22.68 -23.59 24.08
CA GLY A 27 23.93 -23.25 23.41
C GLY A 27 25.04 -23.97 24.14
N GLU A 28 25.77 -24.84 23.43
CA GLU A 28 27.19 -25.20 23.59
C GLU A 28 27.49 -26.54 22.87
N LEU A 29 28.62 -26.55 22.12
CA LEU A 29 29.33 -27.69 21.48
C LEU A 29 28.72 -28.24 20.17
N GLY A 30 29.44 -28.45 19.06
CA GLY A 30 30.87 -28.45 18.75
C GLY A 30 31.09 -29.15 17.38
N LEU A 31 32.25 -28.89 16.77
CA LEU A 31 32.80 -29.23 15.43
C LEU A 31 32.47 -30.56 14.69
N GLU A 32 32.47 -30.42 13.35
CA GLU A 32 33.09 -31.22 12.26
C GLU A 32 32.53 -32.57 11.71
N THR A 33 32.74 -32.67 10.38
CA THR A 33 32.85 -33.83 9.46
C THR A 33 31.63 -34.22 8.57
N GLU A 34 31.79 -34.04 7.26
CA GLU A 34 31.19 -34.87 6.18
C GLU A 34 32.04 -36.16 5.97
N PRO A 35 31.68 -37.23 5.20
CA PRO A 35 30.63 -37.36 4.15
C PRO A 35 29.85 -38.73 4.04
N LYS A 36 28.83 -38.76 3.15
CA LYS A 36 28.26 -39.90 2.34
C LYS A 36 27.66 -41.17 3.02
N LYS A 37 26.35 -41.43 2.78
CA LYS A 37 25.82 -42.64 2.06
C LYS A 37 24.27 -42.71 1.97
N LYS A 38 23.83 -43.29 0.84
CA LYS A 38 22.48 -43.67 0.37
C LYS A 38 21.71 -44.64 1.30
N LYS A 39 20.40 -44.40 1.54
CA LYS A 39 19.21 -45.26 1.24
C LYS A 39 18.03 -45.08 2.22
N GLN A 40 16.85 -44.90 1.61
CA GLN A 40 15.52 -45.41 1.96
C GLN A 40 14.72 -44.87 3.17
N ASN A 41 13.62 -44.20 2.81
CA ASN A 41 12.23 -44.42 3.25
C ASN A 41 11.90 -44.33 4.75
N LEU A 42 11.17 -43.29 5.15
CA LEU A 42 10.11 -43.35 6.16
C LEU A 42 9.18 -42.12 6.03
N GLN A 43 7.89 -42.40 5.82
CA GLN A 43 6.77 -41.47 5.92
C GLN A 43 6.70 -40.88 7.33
N ALA A 44 6.48 -39.55 7.44
CA ALA A 44 5.79 -38.97 8.59
C ALA A 44 5.30 -37.55 8.26
N THR A 45 3.99 -37.39 8.42
CA THR A 45 3.30 -36.18 8.90
C THR A 45 3.44 -34.90 8.06
N LYS A 46 2.64 -34.88 7.00
CA LYS A 46 2.17 -33.67 6.33
C LYS A 46 1.01 -33.08 7.15
N GLU A 47 1.31 -32.45 8.29
CA GLU A 47 0.38 -31.48 8.91
C GLU A 47 0.72 -30.11 8.30
N GLU A 48 0.28 -29.96 7.06
CA GLU A 48 0.30 -28.70 6.32
C GLU A 48 -0.83 -27.85 6.91
N GLU A 49 -0.48 -27.05 7.92
CA GLU A 49 -1.27 -25.92 8.41
C GLU A 49 -1.57 -25.03 7.20
N GLU A 50 -2.77 -25.22 6.65
CA GLU A 50 -3.26 -24.56 5.44
C GLU A 50 -3.53 -23.09 5.75
N LEU A 51 -2.45 -22.31 5.91
CA LEU A 51 -2.50 -20.86 5.88
C LEU A 51 -3.06 -20.46 4.52
N THR A 52 -4.27 -19.93 4.54
CA THR A 52 -4.96 -19.42 3.36
C THR A 52 -4.05 -18.50 2.55
N ALA A 53 -4.19 -18.50 1.22
CA ALA A 53 -3.36 -17.69 0.31
C ALA A 53 -3.33 -16.19 0.70
N GLU A 54 -4.36 -15.71 1.37
CA GLU A 54 -4.46 -14.34 1.89
C GLU A 54 -3.51 -14.06 3.07
N GLU A 55 -3.34 -15.03 3.98
CA GLU A 55 -2.40 -14.92 5.09
C GLU A 55 -0.96 -15.00 4.62
N LYS A 56 -0.66 -15.90 3.67
CA LYS A 56 0.66 -15.99 3.02
C LYS A 56 1.04 -14.66 2.35
N ARG A 57 0.11 -14.04 1.60
CA ARG A 57 0.31 -12.73 0.96
C ARG A 57 0.50 -11.59 1.98
N LYS A 58 -0.21 -11.63 3.11
CA LYS A 58 -0.08 -10.63 4.18
C LYS A 58 1.27 -10.76 4.91
N LEU A 59 1.75 -11.98 5.11
CA LEU A 59 3.03 -12.29 5.75
C LEU A 59 4.20 -11.92 4.83
N GLU A 60 4.09 -12.21 3.53
CA GLU A 60 5.04 -11.79 2.50
C GLU A 60 5.16 -10.25 2.43
N ARG A 61 4.02 -9.55 2.45
CA ARG A 61 3.98 -8.07 2.50
C ARG A 61 4.65 -7.51 3.76
N LYS A 62 4.51 -8.17 4.92
CA LYS A 62 5.18 -7.76 6.16
C LYS A 62 6.68 -8.00 6.09
N LEU A 63 7.13 -9.15 5.57
CA LEU A 63 8.54 -9.48 5.44
C LEU A 63 9.27 -8.52 4.47
N LYS A 64 8.61 -8.15 3.37
CA LYS A 64 9.14 -7.16 2.41
C LYS A 64 9.25 -5.76 3.02
N LYS A 65 8.31 -5.37 3.89
CA LYS A 65 8.36 -4.10 4.62
C LYS A 65 9.52 -4.07 5.63
N GLU A 66 9.72 -5.15 6.37
CA GLU A 66 10.82 -5.25 7.35
C GLU A 66 12.19 -5.25 6.67
N ARG A 67 12.34 -5.95 5.54
CA ARG A 67 13.61 -5.96 4.78
C ARG A 67 13.97 -4.55 4.25
N LYS A 68 12.97 -3.84 3.70
CA LYS A 68 13.14 -2.47 3.22
C LYS A 68 13.44 -1.47 4.35
N LYS A 69 12.89 -1.70 5.54
CA LYS A 69 13.17 -0.86 6.73
C LYS A 69 14.61 -1.05 7.23
N LYS A 70 15.08 -2.29 7.31
CA LYS A 70 16.47 -2.62 7.71
C LYS A 70 17.49 -2.11 6.71
N GLU A 71 17.23 -2.25 5.41
CA GLU A 71 18.11 -1.73 4.35
C GLU A 71 18.19 -0.20 4.40
N LYS A 72 17.06 0.50 4.56
CA LYS A 72 17.05 1.96 4.71
C LYS A 72 17.76 2.43 5.99
N GLN A 73 17.69 1.64 7.06
CA GLN A 73 18.40 1.91 8.31
C GLN A 73 19.91 1.73 8.13
N LEU A 74 20.35 0.64 7.49
CA LEU A 74 21.75 0.38 7.20
C LEU A 74 22.36 1.45 6.28
N MET A 75 21.61 1.92 5.27
CA MET A 75 22.04 3.02 4.39
C MET A 75 22.14 4.37 5.12
N ARG A 76 21.36 4.57 6.20
CA ARG A 76 21.44 5.76 7.05
C ARG A 76 22.61 5.67 8.04
N GLU A 77 22.87 4.48 8.57
CA GLU A 77 23.99 4.18 9.48
C GLU A 77 25.34 4.21 8.75
N ALA A 78 25.38 3.83 7.48
CA ALA A 78 26.60 3.84 6.65
C ALA A 78 27.09 5.24 6.24
N GLY A 79 26.37 6.32 6.58
CA GLY A 79 26.84 7.69 6.37
C GLY A 79 27.09 8.07 4.90
N ILE A 80 26.57 7.30 3.93
CA ILE A 80 26.77 7.52 2.49
C ILE A 80 25.89 8.70 2.06
N SER A 81 26.35 9.91 2.35
CA SER A 81 25.83 11.15 1.76
C SER A 81 26.48 11.32 0.39
N THR A 82 25.96 10.58 -0.60
CA THR A 82 26.22 10.95 -1.99
C THR A 82 25.52 12.28 -2.22
N LYS A 83 26.30 13.37 -2.36
CA LYS A 83 25.84 14.61 -2.98
C LYS A 83 25.49 14.31 -4.44
N LYS A 84 24.36 13.64 -4.66
CA LYS A 84 23.68 13.67 -5.95
C LYS A 84 23.16 15.08 -6.09
N VAL A 85 23.58 15.78 -7.15
CA VAL A 85 22.86 16.94 -7.69
C VAL A 85 21.39 16.54 -7.71
N GLU A 86 20.58 17.11 -6.82
CA GLU A 86 19.18 16.71 -6.69
C GLU A 86 18.50 17.11 -8.00
N PRO A 87 18.04 16.16 -8.85
CA PRO A 87 17.11 16.54 -9.89
C PRO A 87 15.91 17.18 -9.18
N LYS A 88 15.39 18.29 -9.71
CA LYS A 88 14.20 18.95 -9.18
C LYS A 88 13.16 17.85 -8.90
N LYS A 89 12.82 17.65 -7.63
CA LYS A 89 11.85 16.64 -7.23
C LYS A 89 10.51 17.07 -7.79
N HIS A 90 10.13 16.48 -8.92
CA HIS A 90 8.83 16.73 -9.53
C HIS A 90 7.73 16.46 -8.51
N SER A 91 6.75 17.36 -8.47
CA SER A 91 5.62 17.24 -7.57
C SER A 91 4.78 15.99 -7.90
N GLY A 92 3.97 15.54 -6.94
CA GLY A 92 3.09 14.39 -7.13
C GLY A 92 2.14 14.57 -8.32
N SER A 93 1.67 15.81 -8.54
CA SER A 93 0.84 16.20 -9.68
C SER A 93 1.61 16.11 -10.99
N GLU A 94 2.77 16.76 -11.11
CA GLU A 94 3.58 16.71 -12.35
C GLU A 94 3.83 15.27 -12.81
N LEU A 95 4.21 14.39 -11.88
CA LEU A 95 4.47 12.99 -12.20
C LEU A 95 3.21 12.20 -12.60
N ALA A 96 2.05 12.57 -12.06
CA ALA A 96 0.78 11.95 -12.41
C ALA A 96 0.25 12.45 -13.77
N LEU A 97 0.42 13.73 -14.08
CA LEU A 97 0.06 14.31 -15.37
C LEU A 97 0.97 13.79 -16.49
N ALA A 98 2.28 13.66 -16.23
CA ALA A 98 3.22 13.02 -17.16
C ALA A 98 2.85 11.55 -17.41
N TYR A 99 2.39 10.84 -16.38
CA TYR A 99 1.89 9.47 -16.52
C TYR A 99 0.65 9.37 -17.42
N LEU A 100 -0.30 10.31 -17.30
CA LEU A 100 -1.45 10.37 -18.22
C LEU A 100 -1.03 10.69 -19.65
N THR A 101 -0.11 11.62 -19.83
CA THR A 101 0.41 12.02 -21.14
C THR A 101 1.10 10.83 -21.83
N SER A 102 1.95 10.11 -21.10
CA SER A 102 2.59 8.89 -21.59
C SER A 102 1.55 7.81 -21.95
N TRP A 103 0.46 7.70 -21.18
CA TRP A 103 -0.61 6.76 -21.48
C TRP A 103 -1.36 7.11 -22.78
N SER A 104 -1.62 8.39 -23.04
CA SER A 104 -2.34 8.82 -24.24
C SER A 104 -1.47 8.83 -25.49
N GLU A 105 -0.21 9.26 -25.38
CA GLU A 105 0.68 9.46 -26.53
C GLU A 105 1.52 8.22 -26.85
N ASN A 106 1.97 7.49 -25.83
CA ASN A 106 2.96 6.41 -25.96
C ASN A 106 2.48 5.13 -25.27
N ARG A 107 1.38 4.56 -25.80
CA ARG A 107 0.71 3.39 -25.20
C ARG A 107 1.61 2.15 -25.11
N GLU A 108 2.59 2.00 -26.00
CA GLU A 108 3.51 0.85 -26.06
C GLU A 108 4.56 0.86 -24.95
N GLU A 109 5.15 2.02 -24.65
CA GLU A 109 6.15 2.18 -23.57
C GLU A 109 5.47 2.44 -22.21
N TRP A 110 4.16 2.69 -22.21
CA TRP A 110 3.42 2.98 -20.99
C TRP A 110 3.45 1.78 -20.02
N LYS A 111 3.94 2.06 -18.82
CA LYS A 111 3.99 1.09 -17.72
C LYS A 111 3.00 1.50 -16.65
N PHE A 112 2.20 0.54 -16.19
CA PHE A 112 1.26 0.79 -15.12
C PHE A 112 1.97 1.22 -13.83
N GLN A 113 1.67 2.43 -13.36
CA GLN A 113 2.23 2.99 -12.13
C GLN A 113 1.12 3.21 -11.11
N LYS A 114 0.90 2.21 -10.26
CA LYS A 114 -0.16 2.23 -9.24
C LYS A 114 -0.15 3.50 -8.38
N THR A 115 1.02 4.02 -8.00
CA THR A 115 1.11 5.25 -7.21
C THR A 115 0.53 6.45 -7.94
N ARG A 116 0.77 6.56 -9.26
CA ARG A 116 0.24 7.65 -10.09
C ARG A 116 -1.26 7.50 -10.31
N GLN A 117 -1.73 6.29 -10.63
CA GLN A 117 -3.16 6.01 -10.70
C GLN A 117 -3.88 6.36 -9.39
N THR A 118 -3.33 5.92 -8.25
CA THR A 118 -3.93 6.21 -6.94
C THR A 118 -3.98 7.71 -6.66
N TRP A 119 -2.94 8.45 -7.04
CA TRP A 119 -2.90 9.90 -6.91
C TRP A 119 -3.96 10.56 -7.79
N LEU A 120 -4.11 10.12 -9.05
CA LEU A 120 -5.12 10.63 -9.98
C LEU A 120 -6.53 10.39 -9.44
N LEU A 121 -6.87 9.16 -9.04
CA LEU A 121 -8.17 8.83 -8.48
C LEU A 121 -8.52 9.62 -7.22
N LEU A 122 -7.52 10.05 -6.46
CA LEU A 122 -7.70 10.87 -5.27
C LEU A 122 -7.94 12.35 -5.59
N HIS A 123 -7.31 12.88 -6.64
CA HIS A 123 -7.26 14.31 -6.94
C HIS A 123 -7.96 14.71 -8.24
N MET A 124 -8.63 13.79 -8.92
CA MET A 124 -9.27 14.06 -10.22
C MET A 124 -10.39 15.09 -10.15
N TYR A 125 -11.04 15.23 -9.00
CA TYR A 125 -12.10 16.21 -8.80
C TYR A 125 -11.55 17.63 -8.63
N ASP A 126 -10.28 17.79 -8.25
CA ASP A 126 -9.66 19.10 -8.03
C ASP A 126 -9.09 19.66 -9.35
N LYS A 127 -9.68 20.76 -9.87
CA LYS A 127 -9.24 21.41 -11.12
C LYS A 127 -7.82 21.96 -11.06
N GLU A 128 -7.40 22.47 -9.91
CA GLU A 128 -6.03 22.95 -9.70
C GLU A 128 -4.99 21.83 -9.77
N LYS A 129 -5.36 20.60 -9.37
CA LYS A 129 -4.46 19.45 -9.36
C LYS A 129 -4.45 18.70 -10.68
N VAL A 130 -5.62 18.60 -11.31
CA VAL A 130 -5.82 17.97 -12.61
C VAL A 130 -6.53 18.98 -13.51
N PRO A 131 -5.80 19.78 -14.30
CA PRO A 131 -6.39 20.73 -15.24
C PRO A 131 -7.28 20.04 -16.27
N ASP A 132 -8.26 20.75 -16.82
CA ASP A 132 -9.30 20.18 -17.69
C ASP A 132 -8.74 19.39 -18.88
N LYS A 133 -7.65 19.88 -19.50
CA LYS A 133 -6.93 19.17 -20.57
C LYS A 133 -6.56 17.72 -20.17
N TYR A 134 -6.06 17.53 -18.95
CA TYR A 134 -5.67 16.21 -18.46
C TYR A 134 -6.85 15.43 -17.91
N PHE A 135 -7.88 16.13 -17.44
CA PHE A 135 -9.11 15.51 -16.97
C PHE A 135 -9.82 14.77 -18.11
N THR A 136 -9.89 15.34 -19.32
CA THR A 136 -10.43 14.64 -20.49
C THR A 136 -9.68 13.34 -20.77
N ILE A 137 -8.34 13.39 -20.79
CA ILE A 137 -7.48 12.19 -20.97
C ILE A 137 -7.72 11.17 -19.84
N LEU A 138 -7.93 11.67 -18.61
CA LEU A 138 -8.20 10.83 -17.47
C LEU A 138 -9.55 10.11 -17.58
N LEU A 139 -10.59 10.75 -18.12
CA LEU A 139 -11.88 10.08 -18.37
C LEU A 139 -11.68 8.89 -19.33
N ASP A 140 -10.96 9.08 -20.43
CA ASP A 140 -10.64 7.98 -21.35
C ASP A 140 -9.84 6.87 -20.65
N TYR A 141 -8.94 7.25 -19.72
CA TYR A 141 -8.19 6.29 -18.90
C TYR A 141 -9.10 5.48 -17.96
N LEU A 142 -10.10 6.14 -17.35
CA LEU A 142 -11.07 5.51 -16.45
C LEU A 142 -12.01 4.55 -17.18
N GLN A 143 -12.27 4.76 -18.47
CA GLN A 143 -13.07 3.82 -19.27
C GLN A 143 -12.43 2.42 -19.31
N GLY A 144 -11.10 2.35 -19.32
CA GLY A 144 -10.35 1.08 -19.26
C GLY A 144 -10.21 0.51 -17.85
N LEU A 145 -10.79 1.13 -16.81
CA LEU A 145 -10.67 0.67 -15.43
C LEU A 145 -11.59 -0.54 -15.19
N GLN A 146 -11.02 -1.63 -14.68
CA GLN A 146 -11.74 -2.88 -14.46
C GLN A 146 -11.54 -3.41 -13.03
N GLY A 147 -12.53 -4.18 -12.56
CA GLY A 147 -12.55 -4.83 -11.25
C GLY A 147 -12.59 -3.83 -10.09
N GLY A 148 -12.05 -4.24 -8.93
CA GLY A 148 -12.23 -3.48 -7.68
C GLY A 148 -11.72 -2.04 -7.68
N ALA A 149 -10.82 -1.65 -8.59
CA ALA A 149 -10.44 -0.24 -8.73
C ALA A 149 -11.60 0.62 -9.25
N ARG A 150 -12.41 0.08 -10.18
CA ARG A 150 -13.64 0.72 -10.68
C ARG A 150 -14.67 0.82 -9.56
N ASP A 151 -14.97 -0.29 -8.90
CA ASP A 151 -15.99 -0.35 -7.84
C ASP A 151 -15.69 0.64 -6.70
N ILE A 152 -14.42 0.69 -6.25
CA ILE A 152 -13.99 1.65 -5.21
C ILE A 152 -14.11 3.10 -5.70
N THR A 153 -13.85 3.36 -6.98
CA THR A 153 -13.93 4.71 -7.55
C THR A 153 -15.39 5.17 -7.61
N VAL A 154 -16.31 4.31 -8.06
CA VAL A 154 -17.75 4.58 -8.06
C VAL A 154 -18.25 4.82 -6.65
N GLN A 155 -17.98 3.93 -5.70
CA GLN A 155 -18.41 4.09 -4.30
C GLN A 155 -17.93 5.41 -3.69
N LYS A 156 -16.69 5.82 -3.98
CA LYS A 156 -16.17 7.11 -3.51
C LYS A 156 -16.85 8.29 -4.18
N ALA A 157 -17.08 8.21 -5.48
CA ALA A 157 -17.77 9.26 -6.23
C ALA A 157 -19.21 9.43 -5.75
N GLU A 158 -19.95 8.33 -5.52
CA GLU A 158 -21.30 8.35 -4.94
C GLU A 158 -21.32 8.95 -3.53
N ALA A 159 -20.35 8.55 -2.69
CA ALA A 159 -20.21 9.12 -1.35
C ALA A 159 -20.00 10.65 -1.40
N PHE A 160 -19.11 11.11 -2.29
CA PHE A 160 -18.91 12.55 -2.49
C PHE A 160 -20.18 13.24 -2.99
N MET A 161 -20.89 12.69 -3.98
CA MET A 161 -22.13 13.28 -4.49
C MET A 161 -23.17 13.45 -3.37
N LYS A 162 -23.32 12.42 -2.52
CA LYS A 162 -24.24 12.44 -1.39
C LYS A 162 -23.86 13.47 -0.32
N GLU A 163 -22.57 13.69 -0.09
CA GLU A 163 -22.09 14.75 0.82
C GLU A 163 -22.41 16.13 0.27
N PHE A 164 -22.33 16.32 -1.04
CA PHE A 164 -22.61 17.60 -1.69
C PHE A 164 -24.10 17.93 -1.82
N ASP A 165 -24.97 16.96 -2.08
CA ASP A 165 -26.43 17.17 -2.14
C ASP A 165 -27.02 17.67 -0.81
N GLY A 166 -26.34 17.40 0.31
CA GLY A 166 -26.74 17.85 1.65
C GLY A 166 -26.17 19.22 2.06
N SER A 167 -25.23 19.77 1.29
CA SER A 167 -24.64 21.10 1.54
C SER A 167 -25.23 22.12 0.57
N ASP A 168 -25.86 23.17 1.09
CA ASP A 168 -26.30 24.34 0.32
C ASP A 168 -25.04 25.16 -0.05
N ALA A 169 -24.24 24.61 -0.96
CA ALA A 169 -22.87 25.03 -1.21
C ALA A 169 -22.78 25.94 -2.43
N GLU A 170 -22.87 27.25 -2.20
CA GLU A 170 -22.56 28.31 -3.17
C GLU A 170 -21.03 28.51 -3.39
N ASP A 171 -20.18 27.57 -2.96
CA ASP A 171 -18.73 27.65 -3.22
C ASP A 171 -18.44 27.21 -4.66
N PRO A 172 -17.90 28.09 -5.52
CA PRO A 172 -17.57 27.75 -6.91
C PRO A 172 -16.65 26.52 -7.03
N ASN A 173 -15.74 26.31 -6.08
CA ASN A 173 -14.83 25.15 -6.10
C ASN A 173 -15.58 23.85 -5.84
N LEU A 174 -16.56 23.87 -4.93
CA LEU A 174 -17.39 22.69 -4.66
C LEU A 174 -18.29 22.38 -5.84
N LEU A 175 -18.86 23.40 -6.50
CA LEU A 175 -19.64 23.22 -7.72
C LEU A 175 -18.82 22.54 -8.83
N GLU A 176 -17.60 23.02 -9.08
CA GLU A 176 -16.70 22.41 -10.08
C GLU A 176 -16.35 20.96 -9.73
N LYS A 177 -16.12 20.64 -8.44
CA LYS A 177 -15.89 19.26 -8.00
C LYS A 177 -17.12 18.40 -8.24
N CYS A 178 -18.32 18.90 -7.92
CA CYS A 178 -19.58 18.18 -8.16
C CYS A 178 -19.76 17.83 -9.63
N GLU A 179 -19.50 18.78 -10.54
CA GLU A 179 -19.57 18.54 -11.98
C GLU A 179 -18.65 17.41 -12.43
N ARG A 180 -17.39 17.42 -11.98
CA ARG A 180 -16.43 16.35 -12.28
C ARG A 180 -16.85 15.01 -11.70
N ILE A 181 -17.40 14.99 -10.48
CA ILE A 181 -17.91 13.75 -9.88
C ILE A 181 -19.07 13.19 -10.72
N ARG A 182 -20.01 14.04 -11.18
CA ARG A 182 -21.09 13.61 -12.08
C ARG A 182 -20.55 13.00 -13.37
N GLN A 183 -19.55 13.63 -13.99
CA GLN A 183 -18.91 13.10 -15.21
C GLN A 183 -18.28 11.72 -14.97
N VAL A 184 -17.60 11.52 -13.85
CA VAL A 184 -17.00 10.23 -13.49
C VAL A 184 -18.07 9.17 -13.23
N LEU A 185 -19.14 9.51 -12.50
CA LEU A 185 -20.26 8.59 -12.26
C LEU A 185 -20.96 8.21 -13.56
N GLN A 186 -21.21 9.16 -14.45
CA GLN A 186 -21.84 8.90 -15.74
C GLN A 186 -21.00 7.96 -16.62
N LEU A 187 -19.68 8.03 -16.52
CA LEU A 187 -18.76 7.17 -17.26
C LEU A 187 -18.67 5.76 -16.68
N LEU A 188 -18.75 5.64 -15.35
CA LEU A 188 -18.50 4.37 -14.63
C LEU A 188 -19.77 3.65 -14.18
N SER A 189 -20.95 4.26 -14.34
CA SER A 189 -22.25 3.58 -14.27
C SER A 189 -22.44 2.59 -15.42
#